data_AF-A0A0M2V2F7-F1
#
_entry.id   AF-A0A0M2V2F7-F1
#
_cell.length_a   1.000
_cell.length_b   1.000
_cell.length_c   1.000
_cell.angle_alpha   90.00
_cell.angle_beta   90.00
_cell.angle_gamma   90.00
#
_symmetry.space_group_name_H-M   'P 1'
#
loop_
_entity.id
_entity.type
_entity.pdbx_description
1 polymer ?
#
loop_
_entity_poly.entity_id
_entity_poly.type
_entity_poly.pdbx_seq_one_letter_code
_entity_poly.pdbx_strand_id
1 'polypeptide(L)'
;MQSEYASPTSTRLLPAQRKELENKCHNRFNWSDGGHWIGSGKQPNCFIKNEISNSKSHTYLFETDAAATAWNLEHEKAIRYTGHLATAGLTVAATLLTSGMAAIAIGTIVAITKDELQAAVDYPRMARGWSFEMIFEHNFKWSPHPWGQKGLTQKITLISRDFEGTIVRESSATRKYQLSELPDGLARAIASAPSIKTTSTYA
;
A
#
# COMPACT_ATOMS: atom_id res chain seq x y z
N MET A 1 -31.39 -30.22 10.71
CA MET A 1 -30.00 -30.17 11.24
C MET A 1 -29.29 -28.99 10.59
N GLN A 2 -29.29 -27.85 11.27
CA GLN A 2 -28.55 -26.65 10.87
C GLN A 2 -27.13 -26.80 11.42
N SER A 3 -26.13 -26.92 10.53
CA SER A 3 -24.72 -26.88 10.91
C SER A 3 -24.26 -25.44 10.82
N GLU A 4 -24.08 -24.81 11.98
CA GLU A 4 -23.37 -23.55 12.15
C GLU A 4 -21.96 -23.67 11.57
N TYR A 5 -21.72 -23.03 10.42
CA TYR A 5 -20.35 -22.74 10.00
C TYR A 5 -19.89 -21.49 10.73
N ALA A 6 -19.28 -21.72 11.88
CA ALA A 6 -18.49 -20.72 12.59
C ALA A 6 -17.50 -20.07 11.62
N SER A 7 -17.61 -18.75 11.46
CA SER A 7 -16.64 -17.93 10.73
C SER A 7 -15.27 -18.10 11.41
N PRO A 8 -14.22 -18.55 10.71
CA PRO A 8 -12.95 -18.81 11.36
C PRO A 8 -12.32 -17.47 11.78
N THR A 9 -12.29 -17.27 13.08
CA THR A 9 -11.49 -16.26 13.77
C THR A 9 -10.08 -16.27 13.17
N SER A 10 -9.69 -15.15 12.56
CA SER A 10 -8.39 -14.93 11.92
C SER A 10 -7.27 -15.38 12.84
N THR A 11 -6.82 -16.63 12.68
CA THR A 11 -5.74 -17.18 13.50
C THR A 11 -4.47 -16.55 13.00
N ARG A 12 -3.90 -15.63 13.77
CA ARG A 12 -2.65 -14.94 13.43
C ARG A 12 -1.50 -15.96 13.46
N LEU A 13 -1.29 -16.66 12.36
CA LEU A 13 -0.20 -17.63 12.19
C LEU A 13 1.15 -16.92 12.42
N LEU A 14 2.02 -17.54 13.21
CA LEU A 14 3.41 -17.12 13.34
C LEU A 14 4.15 -17.26 11.99
N PRO A 15 5.21 -16.48 11.74
CA PRO A 15 5.96 -16.53 10.47
C PRO A 15 6.47 -17.93 10.09
N ALA A 16 7.01 -18.68 11.05
CA ALA A 16 7.52 -20.04 10.82
C ALA A 16 6.40 -21.03 10.44
N GLN A 17 5.29 -21.00 11.18
CA GLN A 17 4.11 -21.83 10.89
C GLN A 17 3.52 -21.51 9.52
N ARG A 18 3.58 -20.24 9.11
CA ARG A 18 3.12 -19.80 7.79
C ARG A 18 3.98 -20.36 6.67
N LYS A 19 5.30 -20.24 6.78
CA LYS A 19 6.23 -20.76 5.78
C LYS A 19 6.13 -22.29 5.65
N GLU A 20 5.94 -22.98 6.77
CA GLU A 20 5.69 -24.42 6.76
C GLU A 20 4.36 -24.76 6.06
N LEU A 21 3.30 -24.02 6.35
CA LEU A 21 2.00 -24.21 5.72
C LEU A 21 2.05 -23.88 4.22
N GLU A 22 2.77 -22.84 3.82
CA GLU A 22 3.03 -22.52 2.41
C GLU A 22 3.72 -23.68 1.73
N ASN A 23 4.80 -24.22 2.28
CA ASN A 23 5.50 -25.36 1.69
C ASN A 23 4.58 -26.59 1.51
N LYS A 24 3.72 -26.86 2.49
CA LYS A 24 2.75 -27.98 2.41
C LYS A 24 1.65 -27.72 1.36
N CYS A 25 1.16 -26.49 1.30
CA CYS A 25 0.04 -26.12 0.42
C CYS A 25 0.49 -25.80 -1.01
N HIS A 26 1.75 -25.38 -1.24
CA HIS A 26 2.25 -24.86 -2.51
C HIS A 26 2.42 -25.94 -3.58
N ASN A 27 2.67 -27.19 -3.18
CA ASN A 27 2.85 -28.27 -4.14
C ASN A 27 1.53 -28.57 -4.88
N ARG A 28 1.41 -28.08 -6.11
CA ARG A 28 0.23 -28.25 -6.96
C ARG A 28 -0.13 -29.73 -7.22
N PHE A 29 0.85 -30.64 -7.20
CA PHE A 29 0.60 -32.08 -7.41
C PHE A 29 -0.18 -32.74 -6.26
N ASN A 30 -0.27 -32.09 -5.11
CA ASN A 30 -1.10 -32.55 -3.99
C ASN A 30 -2.56 -32.09 -4.11
N TRP A 31 -2.94 -31.47 -5.22
CA TRP A 31 -4.28 -30.94 -5.45
C TRP A 31 -4.83 -31.38 -6.80
N SER A 32 -6.12 -31.71 -6.85
CA SER A 32 -6.85 -31.93 -8.10
C SER A 32 -7.10 -30.61 -8.82
N ASP A 33 -7.42 -30.67 -10.12
CA ASP A 33 -7.78 -29.48 -10.89
C ASP A 33 -9.04 -28.75 -10.35
N GLY A 34 -9.86 -29.44 -9.55
CA GLY A 34 -11.00 -28.87 -8.83
C GLY A 34 -10.64 -28.25 -7.46
N GLY A 35 -9.37 -28.21 -7.07
CA GLY A 35 -8.92 -27.65 -5.79
C GLY A 35 -9.12 -28.57 -4.58
N HIS A 36 -9.31 -29.87 -4.79
CA HIS A 36 -9.42 -30.85 -3.70
C HIS A 36 -8.05 -31.44 -3.37
N TRP A 37 -7.81 -31.72 -2.09
CA TRP A 37 -6.58 -32.37 -1.65
C TRP A 37 -6.53 -33.83 -2.13
N ILE A 38 -5.44 -34.19 -2.82
CA ILE A 38 -5.14 -35.55 -3.28
C ILE A 38 -3.76 -36.04 -2.81
N GLY A 39 -3.06 -35.22 -2.01
CA GLY A 39 -1.77 -35.57 -1.44
C GLY A 39 -1.87 -36.63 -0.34
N SER A 40 -0.72 -37.19 0.04
CA SER A 40 -0.63 -38.15 1.14
C SER A 40 -0.95 -37.52 2.50
N GLY A 41 -1.76 -38.22 3.31
CA GLY A 41 -2.06 -37.86 4.69
C GLY A 41 -3.23 -36.88 4.85
N LYS A 42 -3.35 -36.33 6.07
CA LYS A 42 -4.42 -35.39 6.43
C LYS A 42 -4.24 -34.07 5.68
N GLN A 43 -5.33 -33.59 5.08
CA GLN A 43 -5.36 -32.32 4.36
C GLN A 43 -4.86 -31.16 5.24
N PRO A 44 -3.82 -30.42 4.81
CA PRO A 44 -3.38 -29.21 5.51
C PRO A 44 -4.44 -28.11 5.39
N ASN A 45 -4.52 -27.24 6.40
CA ASN A 45 -5.48 -26.13 6.41
C ASN A 45 -5.05 -25.01 5.45
N CYS A 46 -5.27 -25.22 4.16
CA CYS A 46 -4.81 -24.29 3.12
C CYS A 46 -5.82 -23.19 2.78
N PHE A 47 -7.05 -23.29 3.28
CA PHE A 47 -8.14 -22.34 3.00
C PHE A 47 -8.15 -21.12 3.93
N ILE A 48 -7.08 -20.93 4.71
CA ILE A 48 -6.89 -19.73 5.52
C ILE A 48 -6.83 -18.53 4.57
N LYS A 49 -7.71 -17.56 4.80
CA LYS A 49 -7.70 -16.27 4.13
C LYS A 49 -7.30 -15.23 5.15
N ASN A 50 -6.23 -14.51 4.87
CA ASN A 50 -5.79 -13.37 5.66
C ASN A 50 -5.90 -12.14 4.77
N GLU A 51 -6.77 -11.22 5.17
CA GLU A 51 -6.93 -9.92 4.54
C GLU A 51 -6.62 -8.86 5.59
N ILE A 52 -5.68 -7.99 5.28
CA ILE A 52 -5.26 -6.88 6.14
C ILE A 52 -5.32 -5.63 5.28
N SER A 53 -5.99 -4.60 5.79
CA SER A 53 -6.05 -3.32 5.12
C SER A 53 -5.70 -2.18 6.07
N ASN A 54 -5.12 -1.14 5.51
CA ASN A 54 -4.91 0.12 6.19
C ASN A 54 -5.05 1.31 5.22
N SER A 55 -5.10 2.50 5.79
CA SER A 55 -5.12 3.76 5.04
C SER A 55 -4.21 4.77 5.72
N LYS A 56 -3.29 5.37 4.97
CA LYS A 56 -2.39 6.42 5.43
C LYS A 56 -2.64 7.67 4.60
N SER A 57 -2.84 8.82 5.22
CA SER A 57 -2.95 10.08 4.50
C SER A 57 -2.13 11.21 5.11
N HIS A 58 -1.75 12.13 4.25
CA HIS A 58 -1.13 13.39 4.64
C HIS A 58 -1.73 14.53 3.85
N THR A 59 -2.06 15.61 4.56
CA THR A 59 -2.58 16.84 3.98
C THR A 59 -1.59 17.98 4.16
N TYR A 60 -1.19 18.59 3.06
CA TYR A 60 -0.48 19.86 3.05
C TYR A 60 -1.46 21.03 3.02
N LEU A 61 -1.20 22.03 3.86
CA LEU A 61 -1.91 23.32 3.88
C LEU A 61 -1.02 24.42 3.32
N PHE A 62 -1.56 25.23 2.42
CA PHE A 62 -0.82 26.33 1.78
C PHE A 62 -1.29 27.68 2.32
N GLU A 63 -0.83 28.06 3.50
CA GLU A 63 -1.33 29.26 4.20
C GLU A 63 -0.85 30.59 3.57
N THR A 64 0.25 30.56 2.82
CA THR A 64 0.86 31.74 2.19
C THR A 64 1.06 31.57 0.69
N ASP A 65 1.11 32.70 -0.03
CA ASP A 65 1.43 32.71 -1.46
C ASP A 65 2.86 32.21 -1.73
N ALA A 66 3.78 32.43 -0.78
CA ALA A 66 5.15 31.93 -0.86
C ALA A 66 5.20 30.39 -0.86
N ALA A 67 4.47 29.75 0.06
CA ALA A 67 4.39 28.28 0.14
C ALA A 67 3.77 27.67 -1.12
N ALA A 68 2.66 28.24 -1.59
CA ALA A 68 2.01 27.79 -2.83
C ALA A 68 2.95 27.95 -4.03
N THR A 69 3.67 29.07 -4.12
CA THR A 69 4.64 29.32 -5.19
C THR A 69 5.82 28.36 -5.13
N ALA A 70 6.35 28.07 -3.94
CA ALA A 70 7.45 27.12 -3.74
C ALA A 70 7.07 25.73 -4.25
N TRP A 71 5.91 25.21 -3.85
CA TRP A 71 5.36 23.95 -4.37
C TRP A 71 5.24 23.93 -5.90
N ASN A 72 4.63 24.97 -6.46
CA ASN A 72 4.47 25.08 -7.91
C ASN A 72 5.81 25.06 -8.64
N LEU A 73 6.80 25.80 -8.13
CA LEU A 73 8.15 25.87 -8.72
C LEU A 73 8.92 24.56 -8.55
N GLU A 74 8.83 23.90 -7.40
CA GLU A 74 9.47 22.61 -7.16
C GLU A 74 8.98 21.56 -8.15
N HIS A 75 7.67 21.53 -8.39
CA HIS A 75 7.09 20.54 -9.30
C HIS A 75 7.31 20.88 -10.76
N GLU A 76 7.26 22.16 -11.14
CA GLU A 76 7.70 22.57 -12.49
C GLU A 76 9.17 22.23 -12.76
N LYS A 77 10.05 22.35 -11.76
CA LYS A 77 11.46 21.94 -11.87
C LYS A 77 11.60 20.41 -11.90
N ALA A 78 10.89 19.69 -11.04
CA ALA A 78 10.97 18.23 -10.95
C ALA A 78 10.49 17.56 -12.25
N ILE A 79 9.44 18.09 -12.88
CA ILE A 79 8.92 17.62 -14.18
C ILE A 79 9.95 17.89 -15.30
N ARG A 80 10.75 18.96 -15.23
CA ARG A 80 11.73 19.33 -16.26
C ARG A 80 13.11 18.66 -16.10
N TYR A 81 13.51 18.28 -14.89
CA TYR A 81 14.85 17.74 -14.59
C TYR A 81 14.80 16.30 -14.05
N THR A 82 13.90 15.50 -14.60
CA THR A 82 13.56 14.13 -14.19
C THR A 82 14.78 13.21 -14.12
N GLY A 83 15.20 12.90 -12.88
CA GLY A 83 16.13 11.81 -12.61
C GLY A 83 16.26 11.49 -11.13
N HIS A 84 16.46 12.52 -10.29
CA HIS A 84 16.93 12.28 -8.91
C HIS A 84 16.36 13.16 -7.80
N LEU A 85 15.49 14.14 -8.09
CA LEU A 85 14.94 14.99 -7.03
C LEU A 85 13.78 14.30 -6.29
N ALA A 86 13.96 14.13 -4.98
CA ALA A 86 12.89 13.73 -4.08
C ALA A 86 11.88 14.89 -3.95
N THR A 87 10.63 14.67 -4.37
CA THR A 87 9.56 15.65 -4.19
C THR A 87 9.06 15.64 -2.75
N ALA A 88 8.41 16.72 -2.30
CA ALA A 88 7.71 16.76 -1.02
C ALA A 88 6.71 15.59 -0.88
N GLY A 89 5.97 15.32 -1.96
CA GLY A 89 5.09 14.16 -2.05
C GLY A 89 5.81 12.84 -1.80
N LEU A 90 6.96 12.61 -2.45
CA LEU A 90 7.74 11.37 -2.30
C LEU A 90 8.28 11.23 -0.88
N THR A 91 8.76 12.33 -0.31
CA THR A 91 9.31 12.34 1.04
C THR A 91 8.25 11.97 2.07
N VAL A 92 7.03 12.52 1.94
CA VAL A 92 5.91 12.17 2.82
C VAL A 92 5.41 10.76 2.58
N ALA A 93 5.26 10.35 1.32
CA ALA A 93 4.85 9.00 0.99
C ALA A 93 5.84 7.98 1.58
N ALA A 94 7.14 8.21 1.40
CA ALA A 94 8.19 7.39 1.98
C ALA A 94 8.08 7.38 3.51
N THR A 95 8.01 8.55 4.16
CA THR A 95 7.89 8.68 5.63
C THR A 95 6.67 7.94 6.17
N LEU A 96 5.50 8.15 5.56
CA LEU A 96 4.26 7.47 5.93
C LEU A 96 4.41 5.96 5.79
N LEU A 97 4.99 5.48 4.70
CA LEU A 97 5.16 4.04 4.47
C LEU A 97 6.27 3.44 5.34
N THR A 98 7.32 4.19 5.70
CA THR A 98 8.47 3.68 6.48
C THR A 98 8.35 3.82 7.99
N SER A 99 7.37 4.58 8.51
CA SER A 99 7.12 4.88 9.94
C SER A 99 6.96 3.63 10.86
N GLY A 100 8.06 2.88 11.04
CA GLY A 100 8.15 1.63 11.79
C GLY A 100 8.80 0.45 11.05
N MET A 101 9.16 0.60 9.76
CA MET A 101 9.59 -0.50 8.88
C MET A 101 11.12 -0.64 8.72
N ALA A 102 11.91 -0.10 9.66
CA ALA A 102 13.36 -0.01 9.53
C ALA A 102 14.06 -1.35 9.24
N ALA A 103 13.50 -2.47 9.69
CA ALA A 103 14.10 -3.79 9.55
C ALA A 103 13.81 -4.51 8.21
N ILE A 104 12.78 -4.12 7.43
CA ILE A 104 12.22 -5.03 6.40
C ILE A 104 12.63 -4.65 4.96
N ALA A 105 12.82 -3.37 4.62
CA ALA A 105 13.49 -2.90 3.39
C ALA A 105 13.19 -1.40 3.16
N ILE A 106 13.77 -0.49 3.94
CA ILE A 106 13.57 0.96 3.73
C ILE A 106 13.87 1.35 2.27
N GLY A 107 15.00 0.88 1.71
CA GLY A 107 15.42 1.22 0.35
C GLY A 107 14.40 0.78 -0.72
N THR A 108 13.84 -0.41 -0.59
CA THR A 108 12.82 -0.92 -1.53
C THR A 108 11.50 -0.18 -1.38
N ILE A 109 11.08 0.17 -0.16
CA ILE A 109 9.87 0.98 0.06
C ILE A 109 10.04 2.35 -0.60
N VAL A 110 11.19 3.00 -0.40
CA VAL A 110 11.48 4.30 -1.01
C VAL A 110 11.49 4.20 -2.53
N ALA A 111 12.09 3.16 -3.10
CA ALA A 111 12.10 2.93 -4.54
C ALA A 111 10.69 2.71 -5.11
N ILE A 112 9.90 1.80 -4.51
CA ILE A 112 8.50 1.57 -4.89
C ILE A 112 7.72 2.87 -4.80
N THR A 113 7.86 3.59 -3.69
CA THR A 113 7.15 4.86 -3.49
C THR A 113 7.54 5.89 -4.55
N LYS A 114 8.82 5.96 -4.92
CA LYS A 114 9.32 6.84 -5.97
C LYS A 114 8.66 6.49 -7.29
N ASP A 115 8.77 5.25 -7.71
CA ASP A 115 8.28 4.80 -9.01
C ASP A 115 6.76 4.97 -9.10
N GLU A 116 6.03 4.65 -8.02
CA GLU A 116 4.58 4.76 -8.02
C GLU A 116 4.08 6.19 -7.93
N LEU A 117 4.65 7.00 -7.05
CA LEU A 117 4.23 8.38 -6.94
C LEU A 117 4.56 9.14 -8.22
N GLN A 118 5.73 8.92 -8.82
CA GLN A 118 6.09 9.56 -10.09
C GLN A 118 5.23 9.07 -11.26
N ALA A 119 4.82 7.79 -11.27
CA ALA A 119 3.96 7.25 -12.33
C ALA A 119 2.49 7.66 -12.17
N ALA A 120 2.04 8.00 -10.95
CA ALA A 120 0.64 8.24 -10.65
C ALA A 120 0.26 9.73 -10.51
N VAL A 121 1.22 10.61 -10.26
CA VAL A 121 0.91 11.98 -9.83
C VAL A 121 1.08 13.00 -10.95
N ASP A 122 -0.03 13.63 -11.30
CA ASP A 122 -0.01 14.97 -11.85
C ASP A 122 -0.11 15.95 -10.66
N TYR A 123 1.00 16.61 -10.32
CA TYR A 123 1.06 17.54 -9.20
C TYR A 123 0.29 18.83 -9.55
N PRO A 124 -0.89 19.10 -8.95
CA PRO A 124 -1.65 20.28 -9.29
C PRO A 124 -0.93 21.53 -8.84
N ARG A 125 -1.16 22.63 -9.58
CA ARG A 125 -0.81 23.96 -9.09
C ARG A 125 -1.66 24.28 -7.86
N MET A 126 -1.02 24.85 -6.85
CA MET A 126 -1.62 25.26 -5.59
C MET A 126 -1.68 26.79 -5.49
N ALA A 127 -2.62 27.29 -4.72
CA ALA A 127 -2.75 28.70 -4.36
C ALA A 127 -2.87 28.85 -2.85
N ARG A 128 -2.76 30.09 -2.37
CA ARG A 128 -2.96 30.38 -0.95
C ARG A 128 -4.37 29.95 -0.49
N GLY A 129 -4.43 29.38 0.70
CA GLY A 129 -5.64 28.82 1.32
C GLY A 129 -6.01 27.42 0.82
N TRP A 130 -5.33 26.89 -0.20
CA TRP A 130 -5.63 25.57 -0.72
C TRP A 130 -5.01 24.47 0.14
N SER A 131 -5.46 23.23 -0.08
CA SER A 131 -4.88 22.04 0.53
C SER A 131 -4.65 20.92 -0.48
N PHE A 132 -3.61 20.12 -0.26
CA PHE A 132 -3.29 18.94 -1.06
C PHE A 132 -3.17 17.72 -0.17
N GLU A 133 -4.04 16.73 -0.38
CA GLU A 133 -4.08 15.49 0.37
C GLU A 133 -3.60 14.31 -0.49
N MET A 134 -2.69 13.51 0.07
CA MET A 134 -2.27 12.24 -0.49
C MET A 134 -2.77 11.12 0.40
N ILE A 135 -3.47 10.14 -0.18
CA ILE A 135 -4.06 9.00 0.51
C ILE A 135 -3.48 7.72 -0.09
N PHE A 136 -2.93 6.86 0.77
CA PHE A 136 -2.39 5.55 0.45
C PHE A 136 -3.24 4.48 1.12
N GLU A 137 -4.01 3.75 0.33
CA GLU A 137 -4.80 2.62 0.79
C GLU A 137 -4.07 1.33 0.43
N HIS A 138 -3.88 0.44 1.40
CA HIS A 138 -3.25 -0.87 1.16
C HIS A 138 -4.22 -1.98 1.52
N ASN A 139 -4.30 -2.98 0.65
CA ASN A 139 -5.01 -4.21 0.90
C ASN A 139 -4.07 -5.38 0.61
N PHE A 140 -3.66 -6.07 1.65
CA PHE A 140 -2.88 -7.29 1.58
C PHE A 140 -3.81 -8.49 1.66
N LYS A 141 -3.71 -9.38 0.67
CA LYS A 141 -4.40 -10.68 0.67
C LYS A 141 -3.38 -11.80 0.66
N TRP A 142 -3.61 -12.80 1.49
CA TRP A 142 -2.78 -13.98 1.52
C TRP A 142 -3.62 -15.21 1.84
N SER A 143 -3.38 -16.27 1.07
CA SER A 143 -3.89 -17.60 1.32
C SER A 143 -2.82 -18.60 0.91
N PRO A 144 -2.55 -19.66 1.69
CA PRO A 144 -1.50 -20.62 1.36
C PRO A 144 -1.92 -21.59 0.23
N HIS A 145 -3.22 -21.68 -0.09
CA HIS A 145 -3.75 -22.48 -1.20
C HIS A 145 -3.07 -22.15 -2.55
N PRO A 146 -2.83 -23.13 -3.45
CA PRO A 146 -2.21 -22.88 -4.76
C PRO A 146 -2.98 -21.84 -5.59
N TRP A 147 -4.31 -21.91 -5.56
CA TRP A 147 -5.20 -20.98 -6.26
C TRP A 147 -5.71 -19.84 -5.37
N GLY A 148 -5.12 -19.67 -4.18
CA GLY A 148 -5.49 -18.61 -3.26
C GLY A 148 -5.02 -17.24 -3.73
N GLN A 149 -5.75 -16.17 -3.37
CA GLN A 149 -5.29 -14.81 -3.63
C GLN A 149 -4.08 -14.48 -2.75
N LYS A 150 -3.03 -13.96 -3.39
CA LYS A 150 -1.76 -13.58 -2.77
C LYS A 150 -1.30 -12.27 -3.40
N GLY A 151 -1.11 -11.21 -2.62
CA GLY A 151 -0.59 -9.96 -3.15
C GLY A 151 -0.87 -8.75 -2.28
N LEU A 152 -0.33 -7.61 -2.73
CA LEU A 152 -0.62 -6.29 -2.19
C LEU A 152 -1.33 -5.48 -3.27
N THR A 153 -2.49 -4.92 -2.95
CA THR A 153 -3.10 -3.85 -3.76
C THR A 153 -2.85 -2.54 -3.05
N GLN A 154 -2.24 -1.58 -3.74
CA GLN A 154 -2.02 -0.23 -3.28
C GLN A 154 -2.85 0.72 -4.14
N LYS A 155 -3.66 1.57 -3.51
CA LYS A 155 -4.36 2.66 -4.18
C LYS A 155 -3.83 3.97 -3.64
N ILE A 156 -3.35 4.82 -4.55
CA ILE A 156 -2.87 6.16 -4.27
C ILE A 156 -3.95 7.11 -4.76
N THR A 157 -4.46 7.98 -3.90
CA THR A 157 -5.43 9.01 -4.25
C THR A 157 -4.86 10.37 -3.88
N LEU A 158 -4.98 11.34 -4.78
CA LEU A 158 -4.47 12.70 -4.62
C LEU A 158 -5.64 13.64 -4.77
N ILE A 159 -5.83 14.54 -3.82
CA ILE A 159 -6.96 15.46 -3.78
C ILE A 159 -6.43 16.86 -3.51
N SER A 160 -6.68 17.80 -4.41
CA SER A 160 -6.49 19.22 -4.12
C SER A 160 -7.83 19.88 -3.86
N ARG A 161 -7.90 20.69 -2.81
CA ARG A 161 -9.07 21.48 -2.45
C ARG A 161 -8.72 22.96 -2.45
N ASP A 162 -9.65 23.79 -2.90
CA ASP A 162 -9.51 25.25 -2.83
C ASP A 162 -9.70 25.79 -1.40
N PHE A 163 -9.73 27.12 -1.26
CA PHE A 163 -9.88 27.82 0.01
C PHE A 163 -11.27 27.63 0.67
N GLU A 164 -12.28 27.20 -0.10
CA GLU A 164 -13.62 26.87 0.42
C GLU A 164 -13.72 25.37 0.78
N GLY A 165 -12.67 24.60 0.50
CA GLY A 165 -12.64 23.15 0.70
C GLY A 165 -13.25 22.36 -0.46
N THR A 166 -13.58 23.01 -1.57
CA THR A 166 -14.13 22.34 -2.76
C THR A 166 -13.03 21.57 -3.47
N ILE A 167 -13.31 20.33 -3.85
CA ILE A 167 -12.37 19.50 -4.62
C ILE A 167 -12.24 20.10 -6.02
N VAL A 168 -11.08 20.69 -6.30
CA VAL A 168 -10.75 21.24 -7.63
C VAL A 168 -10.04 20.20 -8.50
N ARG A 169 -9.39 19.22 -7.88
CA ARG A 169 -8.77 18.11 -8.60
C ARG A 169 -8.73 16.86 -7.74
N GLU A 170 -9.04 15.73 -8.36
CA GLU A 170 -8.86 14.40 -7.78
C GLU A 170 -8.25 13.49 -8.83
N SER A 171 -7.29 12.67 -8.41
CA SER A 171 -6.74 11.60 -9.23
C SER A 171 -6.48 10.38 -8.37
N SER A 172 -6.60 9.19 -8.95
CA SER A 172 -6.23 7.97 -8.26
C SER A 172 -5.56 6.98 -9.19
N ALA A 173 -4.63 6.21 -8.65
CA ALA A 173 -3.96 5.12 -9.32
C ALA A 173 -4.01 3.88 -8.43
N THR A 174 -4.26 2.73 -9.03
CA THR A 174 -4.23 1.44 -8.31
C THR A 174 -3.16 0.54 -8.90
N ARG A 175 -2.38 -0.06 -8.03
CA ARG A 175 -1.28 -0.95 -8.34
C ARG A 175 -1.44 -2.26 -7.59
N LYS A 176 -1.11 -3.34 -8.28
CA LYS A 176 -1.20 -4.68 -7.73
C LYS A 176 0.18 -5.30 -7.84
N TYR A 177 0.70 -5.74 -6.70
CA TYR A 177 1.98 -6.40 -6.60
C TYR A 177 1.76 -7.87 -6.26
N GLN A 178 2.44 -8.73 -7.00
CA GLN A 178 2.59 -10.11 -6.60
C GLN A 178 3.55 -10.17 -5.40
N LEU A 179 3.34 -11.13 -4.49
CA LEU A 179 4.25 -11.28 -3.35
C LEU A 179 5.68 -11.63 -3.79
N SER A 180 5.85 -12.23 -4.97
CA SER A 180 7.16 -12.52 -5.57
C SER A 180 7.92 -11.29 -6.07
N GLU A 181 7.23 -10.17 -6.29
CA GLU A 181 7.82 -8.92 -6.76
C GLU A 181 8.33 -8.06 -5.60
N LEU A 182 8.01 -8.44 -4.36
CA LEU A 182 8.32 -7.69 -3.16
C LEU A 182 9.23 -8.52 -2.24
N PRO A 183 10.12 -7.88 -1.47
CA PRO A 183 10.83 -8.55 -0.41
C PRO A 183 9.91 -9.29 0.57
N ASP A 184 10.37 -10.43 1.05
CA ASP A 184 9.63 -11.26 2.00
C ASP A 184 9.13 -10.43 3.20
N GLY A 185 7.82 -10.48 3.43
CA GLY A 185 7.18 -9.79 4.55
C GLY A 185 6.91 -8.30 4.34
N LEU A 186 7.43 -7.67 3.28
CA LEU A 186 7.24 -6.24 3.04
C LEU A 186 5.76 -5.87 2.84
N ALA A 187 5.09 -6.56 1.93
CA ALA A 187 3.67 -6.36 1.61
C ALA A 187 2.78 -6.37 2.86
N ARG A 188 3.03 -7.36 3.72
CA ARG A 188 2.30 -7.53 4.97
C ARG A 188 2.62 -6.43 5.96
N ALA A 189 3.89 -6.04 6.09
CA ALA A 189 4.30 -5.00 7.01
C ALA A 189 3.71 -3.62 6.62
N ILE A 190 3.69 -3.30 5.32
CA ILE A 190 3.01 -2.09 4.80
C ILE A 190 1.53 -2.09 5.19
N ALA A 191 0.82 -3.19 4.91
CA ALA A 191 -0.63 -3.29 5.19
C ALA A 191 -0.96 -3.42 6.69
N SER A 192 -0.04 -3.96 7.50
CA SER A 192 -0.24 -4.13 8.95
C SER A 192 0.13 -2.89 9.76
N ALA A 193 0.81 -1.91 9.15
CA ALA A 193 1.08 -0.65 9.81
C ALA A 193 -0.24 0.05 10.17
N PRO A 194 -0.29 0.80 11.28
CA PRO A 194 -1.52 1.50 11.66
C PRO A 194 -1.94 2.50 10.58
N SER A 195 -3.25 2.66 10.44
CA SER A 195 -3.81 3.76 9.66
C SER A 195 -3.49 5.08 10.34
N ILE A 196 -3.01 6.05 9.57
CA ILE A 196 -2.53 7.33 10.09
C ILE A 196 -3.05 8.44 9.19
N LYS A 197 -3.56 9.52 9.78
CA LYS A 197 -3.84 10.76 9.07
C LYS A 197 -3.01 11.87 9.69
N THR A 198 -2.34 12.64 8.84
CA THR A 198 -1.46 13.73 9.29
C THR A 198 -1.74 14.98 8.47
N THR A 199 -1.47 16.13 9.07
CA THR A 199 -1.59 17.43 8.40
C THR A 199 -0.35 18.24 8.71
N SER A 200 0.17 18.96 7.73
CA SER A 200 1.25 19.92 7.92
C SER A 200 1.03 21.17 7.07
N THR A 201 1.57 22.29 7.53
CA THR A 201 1.65 23.52 6.72
C THR A 201 2.89 23.40 5.84
N TYR A 202 2.72 23.65 4.53
CA TYR A 202 3.84 23.69 3.59
C TYR A 202 4.65 24.97 3.82
N ALA A 203 5.97 24.83 3.95
CA ALA A 203 6.90 25.94 4.23
C ALA A 203 7.61 26.40 2.94
#